data_AF-A0A2I3H229-F1
#
_entry.id   AF-A0A2I3H229-F1
#
_cell.length_a   1.000
_cell.length_b   1.000
_cell.length_c   1.000
_cell.angle_alpha   90.00
_cell.angle_beta   90.00
_cell.angle_gamma   90.00
#
_symmetry.space_group_name_H-M   'P 1'
#
loop_
_entity.id
_entity.type
_entity.pdbx_description
1 polymer ?
#
loop_
_entity_poly.entity_id
_entity_poly.type
_entity_poly.pdbx_seq_one_letter_code
_entity_poly.pdbx_strand_id
1 'polypeptide(L)'
;MDLYSTPAAALDRFVATRLQPRKEFVEKARRALGALAAALRERGGRPGAAAPRVLKTVKGGSSGRGTALKGGCDSELVIFLDCFKSYVDQRARRAEILSEMRVLLEFWWQNPVSGLILKLPEQSVPGALQFRLTSVDLEDWMDVSLVPAFDVLGEGFLDHSRVGGLGPTQDFQF
;
A
#
# COMPACT_ATOMS: atom_id res chain seq x y z
N MET A 1 -28.93 -6.38 -8.10
CA MET A 1 -28.85 -7.68 -7.41
C MET A 1 -27.82 -7.57 -6.34
N ASP A 2 -28.24 -7.87 -5.12
CA ASP A 2 -27.39 -8.03 -3.97
C ASP A 2 -27.02 -9.52 -3.80
N LEU A 3 -26.01 -9.82 -2.98
CA LEU A 3 -25.45 -11.16 -2.81
C LEU A 3 -26.52 -12.20 -2.46
N TYR A 4 -27.40 -11.91 -1.50
CA TYR A 4 -28.43 -12.85 -1.03
C TYR A 4 -29.51 -13.18 -2.08
N SER A 5 -29.72 -12.30 -3.06
CA SER A 5 -30.66 -12.55 -4.16
C SER A 5 -29.98 -13.17 -5.39
N THR A 6 -28.67 -13.41 -5.33
CA THR A 6 -27.91 -13.96 -6.46
C THR A 6 -27.95 -15.50 -6.38
N PRO A 7 -28.48 -16.20 -7.40
CA PRO A 7 -28.43 -17.66 -7.44
C PRO A 7 -26.99 -18.17 -7.42
N ALA A 8 -26.76 -19.34 -6.83
CA ALA A 8 -25.41 -19.92 -6.71
C ALA A 8 -24.67 -20.01 -8.06
N ALA A 9 -25.37 -20.38 -9.14
CA ALA A 9 -24.81 -20.47 -10.49
C ALA A 9 -24.41 -19.12 -11.11
N ALA A 10 -24.80 -17.99 -10.51
CA ALA A 10 -24.47 -16.64 -10.98
C ALA A 10 -23.39 -15.94 -10.13
N LEU A 11 -22.80 -16.63 -9.15
CA LEU A 11 -21.83 -16.03 -8.23
C LEU A 11 -20.55 -15.55 -8.93
N ASP A 12 -20.03 -16.28 -9.92
CA ASP A 12 -18.86 -15.82 -10.68
C ASP A 12 -19.11 -14.50 -11.40
N ARG A 13 -20.29 -14.37 -12.03
CA ARG A 13 -20.72 -13.13 -12.67
C ARG A 13 -20.90 -12.00 -11.64
N PHE A 14 -21.43 -12.31 -10.46
CA PHE A 14 -21.54 -11.34 -9.37
C PHE A 14 -20.16 -10.85 -8.92
N VAL A 15 -19.20 -11.75 -8.71
CA VAL A 15 -17.81 -11.38 -8.37
C VAL A 15 -17.22 -10.47 -9.44
N ALA A 16 -17.28 -10.88 -10.72
CA ALA A 16 -16.70 -10.13 -11.83
C ALA A 16 -17.31 -8.73 -12.03
N THR A 17 -18.61 -8.57 -11.77
CA THR A 17 -19.32 -7.31 -12.07
C THR A 17 -19.47 -6.38 -10.86
N ARG A 18 -19.49 -6.92 -9.65
CA ARG A 18 -19.74 -6.16 -8.41
C ARG A 18 -18.53 -6.05 -7.50
N LEU A 19 -17.72 -7.10 -7.41
CA LEU A 19 -16.66 -7.19 -6.39
C LEU A 19 -15.27 -6.86 -6.94
N GLN A 20 -14.99 -7.22 -8.19
CA GLN A 20 -13.66 -6.98 -8.78
C GLN A 20 -13.34 -5.48 -8.85
N PRO A 21 -12.17 -5.04 -8.32
CA PRO A 21 -11.74 -3.66 -8.36
C PRO A 21 -11.66 -3.11 -9.79
N ARG A 22 -11.92 -1.82 -9.94
CA ARG A 22 -11.72 -1.16 -11.23
C ARG A 22 -10.23 -1.09 -11.56
N LYS A 23 -9.85 -1.65 -12.71
CA LYS A 23 -8.46 -1.69 -13.18
C LYS A 23 -7.82 -0.30 -13.19
N GLU A 24 -8.55 0.73 -13.63
CA GLU A 24 -8.05 2.10 -13.70
C GLU A 24 -7.70 2.67 -12.33
N PHE A 25 -8.55 2.45 -11.32
CA PHE A 25 -8.29 2.87 -9.95
C PHE A 25 -7.08 2.14 -9.37
N VAL A 26 -7.01 0.82 -9.54
CA VAL A 26 -5.89 -0.02 -9.07
C VAL A 26 -4.57 0.46 -9.65
N GLU A 27 -4.50 0.74 -10.95
CA GLU A 27 -3.28 1.22 -11.60
C GLU A 27 -2.86 2.61 -11.11
N LYS A 28 -3.80 3.54 -10.95
CA LYS A 28 -3.53 4.88 -10.39
C LYS A 28 -3.01 4.79 -8.96
N ALA A 29 -3.69 4.02 -8.11
CA ALA A 29 -3.28 3.82 -6.71
C ALA A 29 -1.91 3.14 -6.61
N ARG A 30 -1.64 2.13 -7.45
CA ARG A 30 -0.33 1.47 -7.51
C ARG A 30 0.78 2.44 -7.88
N ARG A 31 0.57 3.29 -8.90
CA ARG A 31 1.55 4.31 -9.31
C ARG A 31 1.79 5.34 -8.21
N ALA A 32 0.73 5.80 -7.55
CA ALA A 32 0.81 6.73 -6.42
C ALA A 32 1.64 6.15 -5.27
N LEU A 33 1.33 4.92 -4.83
CA LEU A 33 2.08 4.25 -3.77
C LEU A 33 3.53 3.95 -4.17
N GLY A 34 3.78 3.64 -5.45
CA GLY A 34 5.14 3.48 -5.98
C GLY A 34 5.95 4.78 -5.92
N ALA A 35 5.35 5.91 -6.30
CA ALA A 35 5.98 7.22 -6.21
C ALA A 35 6.26 7.63 -4.74
N LEU A 36 5.32 7.35 -3.83
CA LEU A 36 5.53 7.58 -2.40
C LEU A 36 6.68 6.73 -1.85
N ALA A 37 6.73 5.44 -2.20
CA ALA A 37 7.81 4.55 -1.79
C ALA A 37 9.19 5.00 -2.32
N ALA A 38 9.24 5.53 -3.54
CA ALA A 38 10.45 6.13 -4.11
C ALA A 38 10.90 7.37 -3.31
N ALA A 39 9.97 8.31 -3.04
CA ALA A 39 10.26 9.52 -2.27
C ALA A 39 10.78 9.21 -0.84
N LEU A 40 10.19 8.22 -0.18
CA LEU A 40 10.63 7.73 1.13
C LEU A 40 12.07 7.21 1.08
N ARG A 41 12.40 6.44 0.04
CA ARG A 41 13.74 5.87 -0.15
C ARG A 41 14.79 6.95 -0.45
N GLU A 42 14.45 7.90 -1.31
CA GLU A 42 15.34 9.01 -1.68
C GLU A 42 15.68 9.91 -0.49
N ARG A 43 14.74 10.19 0.41
CA ARG A 43 15.00 11.00 1.60
C ARG A 43 15.99 10.33 2.56
N GLY A 44 15.83 9.02 2.80
CA GLY A 44 16.70 8.25 3.69
C GLY A 44 18.05 7.86 3.07
N GLY A 45 18.23 8.00 1.76
CA GLY A 45 19.47 7.67 1.05
C GLY A 45 20.47 8.82 0.89
N ARG A 46 20.11 10.05 1.31
CA ARG A 46 20.98 11.22 1.16
C ARG A 46 22.13 11.19 2.18
N PRO A 47 23.40 11.36 1.75
CA PRO A 47 24.53 11.46 2.68
C PRO A 47 24.32 12.59 3.70
N GLY A 48 24.43 12.29 4.99
CA GLY A 48 24.23 13.27 6.07
C GLY A 48 22.76 13.60 6.38
N ALA A 49 21.78 12.91 5.79
CA ALA A 49 20.39 13.07 6.20
C ALA A 49 20.19 12.54 7.64
N ALA A 50 19.46 13.32 8.45
CA ALA A 50 19.05 12.89 9.79
C ALA A 50 18.00 11.76 9.76
N ALA A 51 17.37 11.52 8.60
CA ALA A 51 16.29 10.54 8.45
C ALA A 51 16.85 9.12 8.24
N PRO A 52 16.24 8.09 8.84
CA PRO A 52 16.65 6.70 8.62
C PRO A 52 16.59 6.25 7.18
N ARG A 53 17.48 5.33 6.80
CA ARG A 53 17.47 4.74 5.47
C ARG A 53 16.39 3.68 5.37
N VAL A 54 15.66 3.71 4.25
CA VAL A 54 14.69 2.66 3.90
C VAL A 54 15.43 1.45 3.35
N LEU A 55 15.34 0.32 4.04
CA LEU A 55 15.90 -0.96 3.62
C LEU A 55 15.06 -1.61 2.52
N LYS A 56 13.75 -1.73 2.75
CA LYS A 56 12.79 -2.26 1.78
C LYS A 56 11.38 -1.73 2.05
N THR A 57 10.52 -1.83 1.05
CA THR A 57 9.12 -1.44 1.11
C THR A 57 8.25 -2.58 0.62
N VAL A 58 7.24 -2.96 1.39
CA VAL A 58 6.38 -4.12 1.09
C VAL A 58 4.92 -3.70 1.15
N LYS A 59 4.12 -4.26 0.24
CA LYS A 59 2.69 -3.98 0.16
C LYS A 59 1.90 -5.09 0.85
N GLY A 60 1.26 -4.75 1.96
CA GLY A 60 0.26 -5.57 2.65
C GLY A 60 -1.17 -5.07 2.41
N GLY A 61 -2.06 -5.35 3.36
CA GLY A 61 -3.49 -5.08 3.22
C GLY A 61 -4.18 -5.93 2.14
N SER A 62 -5.48 -5.73 1.93
CA SER A 62 -6.23 -6.47 0.89
C SER A 62 -5.64 -6.22 -0.51
N SER A 63 -5.17 -5.01 -0.77
CA SER A 63 -4.51 -4.67 -2.04
C SER A 63 -3.16 -5.36 -2.25
N GLY A 64 -2.41 -5.65 -1.19
CA GLY A 64 -1.16 -6.44 -1.26
C GLY A 64 -1.41 -7.93 -1.38
N ARG A 65 -2.48 -8.44 -0.75
CA ARG A 65 -2.87 -9.86 -0.78
C ARG A 65 -3.63 -10.27 -2.06
N GLY A 66 -4.02 -9.32 -2.90
CA GLY A 66 -4.81 -9.60 -4.10
C GLY A 66 -6.30 -9.83 -3.82
N THR A 67 -6.80 -9.38 -2.67
CA THR A 67 -8.19 -9.56 -2.22
C THR A 67 -8.94 -8.23 -2.06
N ALA A 68 -8.48 -7.16 -2.72
CA ALA A 68 -9.15 -5.87 -2.71
C ALA A 68 -10.51 -5.96 -3.40
N LEU A 69 -11.49 -5.21 -2.89
CA LEU A 69 -12.83 -5.10 -3.47
C LEU A 69 -13.03 -3.74 -4.14
N LYS A 70 -14.01 -3.70 -5.05
CA LYS A 70 -14.52 -2.47 -5.65
C LYS A 70 -15.23 -1.60 -4.62
N GLY A 71 -15.16 -0.27 -4.77
CA GLY A 71 -15.90 0.63 -3.90
C GLY A 71 -15.36 0.70 -2.48
N GLY A 72 -14.05 0.51 -2.31
CA GLY A 72 -13.38 0.61 -1.01
C GLY A 72 -12.47 -0.59 -0.75
N CYS A 73 -11.19 -0.31 -0.49
CA CYS A 73 -10.22 -1.31 -0.09
C CYS A 73 -9.18 -0.73 0.86
N ASP A 74 -8.33 -1.60 1.41
CA ASP A 74 -7.20 -1.22 2.25
C ASP A 74 -5.87 -1.62 1.60
N SER A 75 -4.84 -0.83 1.88
CA SER A 75 -3.46 -1.17 1.55
C SER A 75 -2.56 -0.83 2.73
N GLU A 76 -1.62 -1.71 3.03
CA GLU A 76 -0.58 -1.44 4.01
C GLU A 76 0.73 -1.24 3.26
N LEU A 77 1.44 -0.15 3.53
CA LEU A 77 2.78 0.08 3.00
C LEU A 77 3.76 -0.02 4.17
N VAL A 78 4.36 -1.20 4.29
CA VAL A 78 5.34 -1.51 5.34
C VAL A 78 6.71 -1.00 4.90
N ILE A 79 7.31 -0.14 5.71
CA ILE A 79 8.59 0.48 5.45
C ILE A 79 9.59 -0.04 6.48
N PHE A 80 10.55 -0.81 6.00
CA PHE A 80 11.60 -1.32 6.85
C PHE A 80 12.74 -0.30 6.92
N LEU A 81 13.12 0.08 8.13
CA LEU A 81 14.11 1.12 8.38
C LEU A 81 15.36 0.53 9.04
N ASP A 82 16.52 1.03 8.65
CA ASP A 82 17.80 0.57 9.19
C ASP A 82 18.04 1.01 10.64
N CYS A 83 17.30 1.99 11.11
CA CYS A 83 17.40 2.54 12.46
C CYS A 83 16.77 1.66 13.54
N PHE A 84 15.95 0.68 13.16
CA PHE A 84 15.39 -0.31 14.09
C PHE A 84 16.31 -1.52 14.16
N LYS A 85 16.85 -1.85 15.34
CA LYS A 85 17.68 -3.03 15.57
C LYS A 85 16.94 -4.12 16.36
N SER A 86 15.77 -3.77 16.90
CA SER A 86 14.90 -4.66 17.66
C SER A 86 13.44 -4.18 17.59
N TYR A 87 12.52 -5.05 18.03
CA TYR A 87 11.12 -4.66 18.24
C TYR A 87 10.95 -3.57 19.30
N VAL A 88 11.85 -3.51 20.28
CA VAL A 88 11.84 -2.48 21.32
C VAL A 88 12.19 -1.12 20.72
N ASP A 89 13.18 -1.06 19.83
CA ASP A 89 13.54 0.18 19.13
C ASP A 89 12.39 0.68 18.25
N GLN A 90 11.73 -0.24 17.54
CA GLN A 90 10.56 0.10 16.74
C GLN A 90 9.46 0.72 17.60
N ARG A 91 9.22 0.20 18.81
CA ARG A 91 8.24 0.77 19.74
C ARG A 91 8.68 2.14 20.26
N ALA A 92 9.96 2.28 20.64
CA ALA A 92 10.49 3.49 21.26
C ALA A 92 10.52 4.68 20.29
N ARG A 93 10.91 4.46 19.04
CA ARG A 93 11.12 5.51 18.03
C ARG A 93 9.92 5.73 17.11
N ARG A 94 8.86 4.95 17.27
CA ARG A 94 7.66 4.95 16.41
C ARG A 94 7.07 6.34 16.17
N ALA A 95 6.89 7.12 17.24
CA ALA A 95 6.23 8.41 17.18
C ALA A 95 7.06 9.43 16.37
N GLU A 96 8.36 9.48 16.62
CA GLU A 96 9.34 10.29 15.88
C GLU A 96 9.28 9.97 14.38
N ILE A 97 9.40 8.69 14.03
CA ILE A 97 9.39 8.23 12.63
C ILE A 97 8.06 8.55 11.93
N LEU A 98 6.93 8.33 12.60
CA LEU A 98 5.62 8.64 12.01
C LEU A 98 5.42 10.15 11.80
N SER A 99 5.96 10.98 12.69
CA SER A 99 5.97 12.44 12.52
C SER A 99 6.77 12.84 11.27
N GLU A 100 7.96 12.27 11.07
CA GLU A 100 8.77 12.53 9.89
C GLU A 100 8.11 12.06 8.58
N MET A 101 7.46 10.89 8.63
CA MET A 101 6.71 10.35 7.51
C MET A 101 5.51 11.21 7.14
N ARG A 102 4.82 11.82 8.13
CA ARG A 102 3.73 12.76 7.88
C ARG A 102 4.19 13.97 7.09
N VAL A 103 5.30 14.58 7.51
CA VAL A 103 5.88 15.73 6.79
C VAL A 103 6.25 15.34 5.35
N LEU A 104 6.79 14.13 5.14
CA LEU A 104 7.09 13.65 3.79
C LEU A 104 5.83 13.45 2.96
N LEU A 105 4.79 12.86 3.53
CA LEU A 105 3.53 12.61 2.84
C LEU A 105 2.89 13.94 2.38
N GLU A 106 2.88 14.94 3.24
CA GLU A 106 2.39 16.29 2.95
C GLU A 106 3.20 16.98 1.84
N PHE A 107 4.54 16.83 1.86
CA PHE A 107 5.41 17.33 0.80
C PHE A 107 5.21 16.59 -0.53
N TRP A 108 5.15 15.26 -0.48
CA TRP A 108 4.95 14.40 -1.65
C TRP A 108 3.63 14.72 -2.36
N TRP A 109 2.58 15.01 -1.59
CA TRP A 109 1.28 15.34 -2.15
C TRP A 109 1.18 16.72 -2.82
N GLN A 110 2.20 17.59 -2.70
CA GLN A 110 2.25 18.85 -3.45
C GLN A 110 2.27 18.61 -4.98
N ASN A 111 2.68 17.42 -5.43
CA ASN A 111 2.60 16.98 -6.83
C ASN A 111 1.65 15.78 -6.95
N PRO A 112 0.32 16.01 -6.93
CA PRO A 112 -0.65 14.93 -6.84
C PRO A 112 -0.69 14.09 -8.11
N VAL A 113 -0.93 12.79 -7.95
CA VAL A 113 -1.21 11.91 -9.08
C VAL A 113 -2.57 12.28 -9.67
N SER A 114 -2.60 12.60 -10.97
CA SER A 114 -3.82 12.99 -11.66
C SER A 114 -4.93 11.94 -11.50
N GLY A 115 -6.11 12.40 -11.08
CA GLY A 115 -7.29 11.55 -10.91
C GLY A 115 -7.41 10.87 -9.54
N LEU A 116 -6.57 11.24 -8.56
CA LEU A 116 -6.71 10.85 -7.16
C LEU A 116 -6.77 12.09 -6.24
N ILE A 117 -7.53 11.94 -5.17
CA ILE A 117 -7.66 12.91 -4.07
C ILE A 117 -7.11 12.25 -2.82
N LEU A 118 -6.19 12.92 -2.12
CA LEU A 118 -5.70 12.48 -0.82
C LEU A 118 -6.54 13.09 0.30
N LYS A 119 -6.95 12.25 1.25
CA LYS A 119 -7.62 12.67 2.49
C LYS A 119 -6.82 12.15 3.67
N LEU A 120 -6.61 12.99 4.67
CA LEU A 120 -6.00 12.60 5.94
C LEU A 120 -7.10 12.46 6.99
N PRO A 121 -7.52 11.23 7.34
CA PRO A 121 -8.47 11.02 8.43
C PRO A 121 -7.81 11.31 9.78
N GLU A 122 -8.63 11.42 10.81
CA GLU A 122 -8.15 11.41 12.20
C GLU A 122 -7.35 10.13 12.46
N GLN A 123 -6.18 10.29 13.09
CA GLN A 123 -5.27 9.17 13.30
C GLN A 123 -5.72 8.36 14.50
N SER A 124 -6.35 7.22 14.23
CA SER A 124 -6.90 6.34 15.27
C SER A 124 -6.02 5.13 15.57
N VAL A 125 -5.09 4.78 14.67
CA VAL A 125 -4.25 3.58 14.80
C VAL A 125 -2.86 3.92 15.35
N PRO A 126 -2.52 3.47 16.57
CA PRO A 126 -1.19 3.66 17.11
C PRO A 126 -0.15 2.90 16.28
N GLY A 127 0.82 3.60 15.73
CA GLY A 127 1.92 2.98 14.99
C GLY A 127 1.78 2.91 13.48
N ALA A 128 0.72 3.50 12.93
CA ALA A 128 0.59 3.72 11.49
C ALA A 128 0.24 5.18 11.22
N LEU A 129 0.67 5.68 10.06
CA LEU A 129 0.16 6.92 9.49
C LEU A 129 -0.90 6.57 8.45
N GLN A 130 -2.14 6.98 8.69
CA GLN A 130 -3.28 6.66 7.84
C GLN A 130 -3.61 7.81 6.90
N PHE A 131 -3.84 7.49 5.64
CA PHE A 131 -4.37 8.41 4.63
C PHE A 131 -5.23 7.64 3.64
N ARG A 132 -6.11 8.34 2.92
CA ARG A 132 -7.00 7.75 1.94
C ARG A 132 -6.72 8.32 0.57
N LEU A 133 -6.59 7.46 -0.43
CA LEU A 133 -6.61 7.83 -1.85
C LEU A 133 -8.01 7.57 -2.39
N THR A 134 -8.66 8.57 -2.95
CA THR A 134 -10.03 8.46 -3.51
C THR A 134 -10.01 8.86 -4.99
N SER A 135 -10.75 8.15 -5.83
CA SER A 135 -10.98 8.55 -7.22
C SER A 135 -11.76 9.87 -7.30
N VAL A 136 -11.61 10.59 -8.41
CA VAL A 136 -12.33 11.87 -8.62
C VAL A 136 -13.85 11.71 -8.73
N ASP A 137 -14.33 10.56 -9.21
CA ASP A 137 -15.75 10.20 -9.25
C ASP A 137 -16.29 9.76 -7.87
N LEU A 138 -15.41 9.65 -6.86
CA LEU A 138 -15.71 9.22 -5.49
C LEU A 138 -16.26 7.79 -5.38
N GLU A 139 -16.23 7.01 -6.45
CA GLU A 139 -16.78 5.66 -6.46
C GLU A 139 -15.80 4.60 -5.95
N ASP A 140 -14.50 4.88 -5.95
CA ASP A 140 -13.46 3.97 -5.46
C ASP A 140 -12.49 4.69 -4.51
N TRP A 141 -12.12 4.02 -3.42
CA TRP A 141 -11.09 4.54 -2.51
C TRP A 141 -10.22 3.42 -1.93
N MET A 142 -9.06 3.84 -1.43
CA MET A 142 -8.08 2.99 -0.78
C MET A 142 -7.64 3.66 0.51
N ASP A 143 -7.93 3.01 1.64
CA ASP A 143 -7.40 3.38 2.95
C ASP A 143 -5.98 2.81 3.08
N VAL A 144 -5.00 3.70 3.14
CA VAL A 144 -3.59 3.36 3.18
C VAL A 144 -3.06 3.53 4.59
N SER A 145 -2.42 2.48 5.12
CA SER A 145 -1.67 2.52 6.38
C SER A 145 -0.18 2.46 6.08
N LEU A 146 0.55 3.51 6.44
CA LEU A 146 2.00 3.57 6.36
C LEU A 146 2.60 3.06 7.67
N VAL A 147 3.38 1.97 7.63
CA VAL A 147 3.79 1.24 8.83
C VAL A 147 5.31 1.10 8.89
N PRO A 148 6.01 1.84 9.77
CA PRO A 148 7.43 1.64 10.01
C PRO A 148 7.68 0.33 10.78
N ALA A 149 8.59 -0.51 10.28
CA ALA A 149 8.83 -1.86 10.81
C ALA A 149 10.32 -2.23 10.94
N PHE A 150 10.65 -3.02 11.97
CA PHE A 150 11.94 -3.68 12.10
C PHE A 150 12.04 -4.87 11.14
N ASP A 151 13.15 -4.96 10.39
CA ASP A 151 13.38 -6.03 9.42
C ASP A 151 14.02 -7.27 10.06
N VAL A 152 13.22 -8.01 10.84
CA VAL A 152 13.70 -9.24 11.47
C VAL A 152 14.03 -10.35 10.46
N LEU A 153 13.40 -10.31 9.28
CA LEU A 153 13.50 -11.36 8.25
C LEU A 153 14.72 -11.19 7.34
N GLY A 154 15.36 -10.01 7.36
CA GLY A 154 16.58 -9.74 6.63
C GLY A 154 16.46 -9.77 5.10
N GLU A 155 17.61 -9.72 4.43
CA GLU A 155 17.68 -9.79 2.97
C GLU A 155 17.37 -11.21 2.47
N GLY A 156 16.49 -11.33 1.47
CA GLY A 156 16.17 -12.59 0.79
C GLY A 156 14.73 -13.09 0.93
N PHE A 157 13.95 -12.61 1.90
CA PHE A 157 12.59 -13.12 2.14
C PHE A 157 11.49 -12.45 1.28
N LEU A 158 11.70 -11.22 0.77
CA LEU A 158 10.65 -10.41 0.13
C LEU A 158 11.07 -9.81 -1.22
N ASP A 159 11.90 -10.52 -2.00
CA ASP A 159 12.17 -10.12 -3.37
C ASP A 159 10.93 -10.35 -4.25
N HIS A 160 10.08 -9.32 -4.34
CA HIS A 160 8.89 -9.30 -5.18
C HIS A 160 9.21 -9.38 -6.69
N SER A 161 10.48 -9.41 -7.08
CA SER A 161 10.93 -9.68 -8.46
C SER A 161 10.57 -11.11 -8.94
N ARG A 162 10.13 -12.01 -8.05
CA ARG A 162 9.80 -13.41 -8.40
C ARG A 162 8.32 -13.76 -8.48
N VAL A 163 7.40 -12.84 -8.16
CA VAL A 163 5.95 -13.11 -8.23
C VAL A 163 5.27 -12.07 -9.11
N GLY A 164 5.43 -12.23 -10.42
CA GLY A 164 4.86 -11.32 -11.41
C GLY A 164 5.38 -11.55 -12.83
N GLY A 165 5.43 -12.81 -13.27
CA GLY A 165 5.74 -13.17 -14.64
C GLY A 165 4.78 -14.23 -15.13
N LEU A 166 3.68 -13.81 -15.76
CA LEU A 166 3.04 -14.64 -16.78
C LEU A 166 4.04 -14.74 -17.94
N GLY A 167 4.92 -15.74 -17.86
CA GLY A 167 5.62 -16.28 -19.02
C GLY A 167 4.64 -17.01 -19.93
N PRO A 168 4.91 -17.09 -21.24
CA PRO A 168 3.93 -17.50 -22.23
C PRO A 168 3.60 -18.99 -22.07
N THR A 169 2.30 -19.29 -22.16
CA THR A 169 1.70 -20.56 -22.60
C THR A 169 2.45 -21.84 -22.24
N GLN A 170 1.96 -22.55 -21.23
CA GLN A 170 1.98 -24.01 -21.26
C GLN A 170 0.60 -24.54 -20.83
N ASP A 171 0.07 -25.38 -21.72
CA ASP A 171 -1.19 -26.08 -21.61
C ASP A 171 -1.35 -26.81 -20.28
N PHE A 172 -2.54 -26.70 -19.69
CA PHE A 172 -3.03 -27.71 -18.76
C PHE A 172 -4.46 -28.07 -19.13
N GLN A 173 -4.60 -29.20 -19.82
CA GLN A 173 -5.79 -30.04 -19.74
C GLN A 173 -5.96 -30.51 -18.30
N PHE A 174 -7.14 -30.31 -17.73
CA PHE A 174 -8.03 -31.34 -17.17
C PHE A 174 -9.44 -30.75 -17.07
#